data_AF-A0A538D300-F1
#
_entry.id   AF-A0A538D300-F1
#
_cell.length_a   1.000
_cell.length_b   1.000
_cell.length_c   1.000
_cell.angle_alpha   90.00
_cell.angle_beta   90.00
_cell.angle_gamma   90.00
#
_symmetry.space_group_name_H-M   'P 1'
#
loop_
_entity.id
_entity.type
_entity.pdbx_description
1 polymer ?
#
loop_
_entity_poly.entity_id
_entity_poly.type
_entity_poly.pdbx_seq_one_letter_code
_entity_poly.pdbx_strand_id
1 'polypeptide(L)'
;MGTVATVDICDVVSRDIADRAIDMLVAELERLEEIFSTYRDSSEITRINRGQLDVGRSSPEVRDVLVACAWLEHDSGGVFSIHPPEQPDIIDPSGYVKGWATERAAGSLSAAGLHNWCVNVGGDLVASGRPEPSRVWRAAIRDPHDAHAVALVIEVDDRAVATSATYERGQHLWDGSAGAARGGLASLTVVGPRLAWVDAFATAAFVMGRDGVEWVANHDGYDALAITVDGELWASPSFDRLIVSSEEV
;
A
#
# COMPACT_ATOMS: atom_id res chain seq x y z
N MET A 1 -8.75 -10.91 0.79
CA MET A 1 -8.46 -9.60 0.16
C MET A 1 -9.25 -9.28 -1.11
N GLY A 2 -10.09 -10.17 -1.68
CA GLY A 2 -11.11 -9.78 -2.69
C GLY A 2 -10.62 -9.04 -3.95
N THR A 3 -9.32 -9.05 -4.23
CA THR A 3 -8.67 -8.31 -5.31
C THR A 3 -7.73 -9.21 -6.10
N VAL A 4 -7.27 -8.73 -7.26
CA VAL A 4 -6.33 -9.45 -8.13
C VAL A 4 -4.90 -9.19 -7.66
N ALA A 5 -4.09 -10.25 -7.65
CA ALA A 5 -2.66 -10.17 -7.44
C ALA A 5 -1.92 -10.61 -8.72
N THR A 6 -0.84 -9.91 -9.05
CA THR A 6 0.12 -10.33 -10.08
C THR A 6 1.51 -10.47 -9.45
N VAL A 7 2.23 -11.49 -9.88
CA VAL A 7 3.59 -11.79 -9.41
C VAL A 7 4.46 -12.00 -10.64
N ASP A 8 5.47 -11.16 -10.79
CA ASP A 8 6.50 -11.28 -11.82
C ASP A 8 7.79 -11.76 -11.16
N ILE A 9 8.38 -12.84 -11.69
CA ILE A 9 9.66 -13.41 -11.22
C ILE A 9 10.62 -13.42 -12.41
N CYS A 10 11.73 -12.71 -12.28
CA CYS A 10 12.76 -12.59 -13.33
C CYS A 10 14.03 -13.38 -13.02
N ASP A 11 14.09 -14.07 -11.88
CA ASP A 11 15.18 -14.99 -11.58
C ASP A 11 15.21 -16.19 -12.55
N VAL A 12 16.42 -16.64 -12.90
CA VAL A 12 16.61 -17.84 -13.72
C VAL A 12 16.48 -19.09 -12.85
N VAL A 13 15.23 -19.54 -12.65
CA VAL A 13 14.88 -20.72 -11.84
C VAL A 13 13.98 -21.68 -12.62
N SER A 14 13.83 -22.92 -12.13
CA SER A 14 12.85 -23.84 -12.71
C SER A 14 11.42 -23.38 -12.37
N ARG A 15 10.46 -23.73 -13.23
CA ARG A 15 9.03 -23.48 -12.99
C ARG A 15 8.58 -24.02 -11.64
N ASP A 16 9.00 -25.23 -11.26
CA ASP A 16 8.65 -25.83 -9.97
C ASP A 16 9.13 -25.01 -8.76
N ILE A 17 10.26 -24.30 -8.86
CA ILE A 17 10.74 -23.41 -7.79
C ILE A 17 9.86 -22.15 -7.73
N ALA A 18 9.57 -21.55 -8.88
CA ALA A 18 8.70 -20.38 -8.97
C ALA A 18 7.28 -20.68 -8.44
N ASP A 19 6.69 -21.79 -8.88
CA ASP A 19 5.34 -22.20 -8.46
C ASP A 19 5.27 -22.43 -6.95
N ARG A 20 6.26 -23.11 -6.35
CA ARG A 20 6.32 -23.29 -4.89
C ARG A 20 6.47 -21.96 -4.13
N ALA A 21 7.24 -21.02 -4.66
CA ALA A 21 7.42 -19.71 -4.04
C ALA A 21 6.11 -18.91 -4.09
N ILE A 22 5.38 -18.99 -5.21
CA ILE A 22 4.04 -18.40 -5.36
C ILE A 22 3.06 -19.06 -4.39
N ASP A 23 3.05 -20.39 -4.27
CA ASP A 23 2.19 -21.10 -3.32
C ASP A 23 2.45 -20.65 -1.88
N MET A 24 3.72 -20.43 -1.50
CA MET A 24 4.08 -19.89 -0.18
C MET A 24 3.58 -18.45 0.03
N LEU A 25 3.67 -17.60 -1.00
CA LEU A 25 3.12 -16.24 -0.96
C LEU A 25 1.60 -16.27 -0.77
N VAL A 26 0.89 -17.08 -1.56
CA VAL A 26 -0.57 -17.21 -1.48
C VAL A 26 -1.00 -17.74 -0.11
N ALA A 27 -0.33 -18.79 0.40
CA ALA A 27 -0.61 -19.34 1.72
C ALA A 27 -0.40 -18.31 2.83
N GLU A 28 0.60 -17.43 2.73
CA GLU A 28 0.80 -16.36 3.70
C GLU A 28 -0.32 -15.31 3.63
N LEU A 29 -0.76 -14.92 2.42
CA LEU A 29 -1.92 -14.02 2.28
C LEU A 29 -3.20 -14.62 2.89
N GLU A 30 -3.45 -15.92 2.67
CA GLU A 30 -4.59 -16.61 3.26
C GLU A 30 -4.51 -16.68 4.78
N ARG A 31 -3.32 -16.94 5.34
CA ARG A 31 -3.09 -16.93 6.79
C ARG A 31 -3.34 -15.55 7.39
N LEU A 32 -2.86 -14.49 6.73
CA LEU A 32 -3.07 -13.12 7.20
C LEU A 32 -4.53 -12.69 7.08
N GLU A 33 -5.25 -13.13 6.06
CA GLU A 33 -6.70 -12.95 5.96
C GLU A 33 -7.44 -13.62 7.14
N GLU A 34 -7.04 -14.83 7.56
CA GLU A 34 -7.61 -15.48 8.75
C GLU A 34 -7.37 -14.70 10.05
N ILE A 35 -6.30 -13.89 10.12
CA ILE A 35 -5.98 -13.11 11.32
C ILE A 35 -6.70 -11.76 11.30
N PHE A 36 -6.67 -11.05 10.16
CA PHE A 36 -7.02 -9.64 10.09
C PHE A 36 -8.37 -9.32 9.46
N SER A 37 -9.05 -10.27 8.82
CA SER A 37 -10.33 -10.00 8.15
C SER A 37 -11.38 -9.48 9.13
N THR A 38 -12.01 -8.35 8.82
CA THR A 38 -13.12 -7.78 9.61
C THR A 38 -14.47 -8.44 9.32
N TYR A 39 -14.51 -9.37 8.35
CA TYR A 39 -15.72 -10.09 7.92
C TYR A 39 -15.77 -11.54 8.41
N ARG A 40 -14.61 -12.15 8.69
CA ARG A 40 -14.54 -13.54 9.18
C ARG A 40 -14.75 -13.58 10.68
N ASP A 41 -15.74 -14.35 11.12
CA ASP A 41 -16.06 -14.56 12.54
C ASP A 41 -14.89 -15.15 13.35
N SER A 42 -14.05 -15.94 12.70
CA SER A 42 -12.89 -16.62 13.29
C SER A 42 -11.69 -15.70 13.52
N SER A 43 -11.64 -14.55 12.85
CA SER A 43 -10.43 -13.72 12.85
C SER A 43 -10.16 -13.08 14.20
N GLU A 44 -8.90 -12.78 14.46
CA GLU A 44 -8.52 -12.13 15.70
C GLU A 44 -9.13 -10.73 15.80
N ILE A 45 -9.15 -9.97 14.71
CA ILE A 45 -9.77 -8.64 14.67
C ILE A 45 -11.27 -8.69 14.99
N THR A 46 -12.02 -9.61 14.36
CA THR A 46 -13.46 -9.76 14.66
C THR A 46 -13.70 -10.20 16.10
N ARG A 47 -12.85 -11.09 16.63
CA ARG A 47 -12.94 -11.54 18.03
C ARG A 47 -12.58 -10.43 19.03
N ILE A 48 -11.62 -9.56 18.71
CA ILE A 48 -11.31 -8.36 19.49
C ILE A 48 -12.51 -7.41 19.50
N ASN A 49 -13.08 -7.11 18.33
CA ASN A 49 -14.27 -6.25 18.19
C ASN A 49 -15.50 -6.78 18.96
N ARG A 50 -15.59 -8.10 19.16
CA ARG A 50 -16.65 -8.75 19.93
C ARG A 50 -16.33 -8.91 21.43
N GLY A 51 -15.18 -8.43 21.90
CA GLY A 51 -14.72 -8.61 23.28
C GLY A 51 -14.40 -10.07 23.64
N GLN A 52 -14.19 -10.93 22.64
CA GLN A 52 -13.90 -12.37 22.80
C GLN A 52 -12.39 -12.67 22.86
N LEU A 53 -11.56 -11.69 22.51
CA LEU A 53 -10.11 -11.76 22.55
C LEU A 53 -9.57 -10.41 23.07
N ASP A 54 -8.73 -10.47 24.08
CA ASP A 54 -8.00 -9.29 24.58
C ASP A 54 -6.76 -9.03 23.71
N VAL A 55 -6.48 -7.75 23.42
CA VAL A 55 -5.34 -7.34 22.57
C VAL A 55 -4.00 -7.79 23.18
N GLY A 56 -3.86 -7.82 24.50
CA GLY A 56 -2.65 -8.31 25.15
C GLY A 56 -2.42 -9.81 24.97
N ARG A 57 -3.45 -10.55 24.51
CA ARG A 57 -3.42 -11.99 24.26
C ARG A 57 -3.51 -12.36 22.78
N SER A 58 -3.63 -11.39 21.88
CA SER A 58 -3.63 -11.62 20.44
C SER A 58 -2.24 -12.03 19.94
N SER A 59 -2.16 -12.49 18.70
CA SER A 59 -0.89 -12.79 18.04
C SER A 59 0.07 -11.59 18.04
N PRO A 60 1.40 -11.83 17.97
CA PRO A 60 2.38 -10.77 17.77
C PRO A 60 2.06 -9.89 16.56
N GLU A 61 1.61 -10.50 15.45
CA GLU A 61 1.24 -9.77 14.23
C GLU A 61 0.16 -8.72 14.49
N VAL A 62 -0.92 -9.08 15.19
CA VAL A 62 -1.98 -8.13 15.55
C VAL A 62 -1.43 -7.00 16.40
N ARG A 63 -0.59 -7.31 17.40
CA ARG A 63 -0.02 -6.28 18.28
C ARG A 63 0.91 -5.34 17.54
N ASP A 64 1.77 -5.86 16.65
CA ASP A 64 2.69 -5.06 15.84
C ASP A 64 1.93 -4.12 14.90
N VAL A 65 0.88 -4.63 14.24
CA VAL A 65 0.00 -3.82 13.39
C VAL A 65 -0.70 -2.72 14.18
N LEU A 66 -1.26 -3.03 15.36
CA LEU A 66 -1.95 -2.03 16.17
C LEU A 66 -0.99 -0.95 16.70
N VAL A 67 0.26 -1.31 17.04
CA VAL A 67 1.29 -0.33 17.41
C VAL A 67 1.63 0.58 16.23
N ALA A 68 1.80 0.04 15.02
CA ALA A 68 2.07 0.83 13.82
C ALA A 68 0.89 1.77 13.49
N CYS A 69 -0.35 1.27 13.61
CA CYS A 69 -1.56 2.06 13.41
C CYS A 69 -1.68 3.22 14.42
N ALA A 70 -1.36 2.97 15.69
CA ALA A 70 -1.37 4.03 16.72
C ALA A 70 -0.31 5.11 16.45
N TRP A 71 0.87 4.71 15.94
CA TRP A 71 1.89 5.67 15.50
C TRP A 71 1.39 6.50 14.30
N LEU A 72 0.77 5.85 13.30
CA LEU A 72 0.19 6.53 12.14
C LEU A 72 -0.89 7.53 12.52
N GLU A 73 -1.78 7.14 13.42
CA GLU A 73 -2.85 8.02 13.91
C GLU A 73 -2.26 9.25 14.62
N HIS A 74 -1.23 9.06 15.44
CA HIS A 74 -0.55 10.18 16.09
C HIS A 74 0.15 11.11 15.09
N ASP A 75 0.96 10.54 14.18
CA ASP A 75 1.79 11.29 13.25
C ASP A 75 0.96 12.05 12.20
N SER A 76 -0.12 11.41 11.72
CA SER A 76 -1.07 12.04 10.79
C SER A 76 -2.03 13.03 11.46
N GLY A 77 -1.91 13.28 12.77
CA GLY A 77 -2.80 14.18 13.50
C GLY A 77 -4.25 13.68 13.57
N GLY A 78 -4.45 12.35 13.54
CA GLY A 78 -5.75 11.69 13.58
C GLY A 78 -6.43 11.55 12.21
N VAL A 79 -5.75 11.88 11.11
CA VAL A 79 -6.30 11.69 9.75
C VAL A 79 -6.37 10.20 9.41
N PHE A 80 -5.32 9.44 9.69
CA PHE A 80 -5.38 7.99 9.70
C PHE A 80 -6.01 7.55 11.03
N SER A 81 -7.04 6.70 10.97
CA SER A 81 -7.59 6.05 12.17
C SER A 81 -8.08 4.66 11.82
N ILE A 82 -7.93 3.75 12.78
CA ILE A 82 -8.48 2.39 12.69
C ILE A 82 -9.91 2.31 13.22
N HIS A 83 -10.47 3.41 13.72
CA HIS A 83 -11.82 3.43 14.26
C HIS A 83 -12.78 3.99 13.21
N PRO A 84 -13.69 3.18 12.64
CA PRO A 84 -14.66 3.67 11.68
C PRO A 84 -15.54 4.77 12.32
N PRO A 85 -15.78 5.91 11.65
CA PRO A 85 -16.54 7.03 12.21
C PRO A 85 -17.95 6.66 12.70
N GLU A 86 -18.61 5.73 12.01
CA GLU A 86 -19.94 5.25 12.38
C GLU A 86 -19.93 4.19 13.49
N GLN A 87 -18.76 3.59 13.77
CA GLN A 87 -18.58 2.52 14.75
C GLN A 87 -17.26 2.72 15.52
N PRO A 88 -17.15 3.76 16.36
CA PRO A 88 -15.90 4.10 17.03
C PRO A 88 -15.42 3.03 18.03
N ASP A 89 -16.31 2.13 18.47
CA ASP A 89 -15.98 1.06 19.41
C ASP A 89 -15.31 -0.17 18.76
N ILE A 90 -15.28 -0.25 17.43
CA ILE A 90 -14.59 -1.32 16.71
C ILE A 90 -13.28 -0.82 16.09
N ILE A 91 -12.38 -1.76 15.84
CA ILE A 91 -11.15 -1.54 15.09
C ILE A 91 -11.23 -2.16 13.70
N ASP A 92 -10.69 -1.44 12.73
CA ASP A 92 -10.49 -1.85 11.34
C ASP A 92 -9.10 -1.36 10.87
N PRO A 93 -8.05 -2.17 11.03
CA PRO A 93 -6.69 -1.81 10.64
C PRO A 93 -6.39 -2.02 9.14
N SER A 94 -7.42 -2.29 8.33
CA SER A 94 -7.30 -2.58 6.89
C SER A 94 -6.51 -1.55 6.08
N GLY A 95 -6.61 -0.26 6.44
CA GLY A 95 -5.86 0.83 5.80
C GLY A 95 -4.33 0.76 5.97
N TYR A 96 -3.84 -0.09 6.87
CA TYR A 96 -2.40 -0.43 6.98
C TYR A 96 -2.14 -1.90 6.62
N VAL A 97 -3.07 -2.79 6.98
CA VAL A 97 -2.93 -4.24 6.79
C VAL A 97 -2.82 -4.64 5.32
N LYS A 98 -3.47 -3.94 4.38
CA LYS A 98 -3.41 -4.30 2.95
C LYS A 98 -1.97 -4.25 2.43
N GLY A 99 -1.29 -3.10 2.56
CA GLY A 99 0.12 -2.97 2.20
C GLY A 99 1.04 -3.88 3.04
N TRP A 100 0.78 -3.98 4.34
CA TRP A 100 1.59 -4.81 5.25
C TRP A 100 1.53 -6.31 4.94
N ALA A 101 0.34 -6.84 4.65
CA ALA A 101 0.14 -8.24 4.32
C ALA A 101 0.74 -8.59 2.96
N THR A 102 0.57 -7.70 1.97
CA THR A 102 1.19 -7.84 0.65
C THR A 102 2.70 -7.88 0.75
N GLU A 103 3.31 -6.93 1.46
CA GLU A 103 4.76 -6.90 1.70
C GLU A 103 5.26 -8.16 2.39
N ARG A 104 4.56 -8.58 3.44
CA ARG A 104 4.95 -9.76 4.22
C ARG A 104 4.90 -11.03 3.39
N ALA A 105 3.86 -11.20 2.57
CA ALA A 105 3.74 -12.35 1.68
C ALA A 105 4.75 -12.30 0.52
N ALA A 106 5.05 -11.13 -0.02
CA ALA A 106 6.13 -10.96 -1.01
C ALA A 106 7.49 -11.38 -0.45
N GLY A 107 7.71 -11.17 0.86
CA GLY A 107 8.90 -11.66 1.59
C GLY A 107 9.10 -13.19 1.49
N SER A 108 8.05 -13.97 1.25
CA SER A 108 8.16 -15.42 1.00
C SER A 108 8.94 -15.76 -0.26
N LEU A 109 8.90 -14.91 -1.29
CA LEU A 109 9.70 -15.07 -2.52
C LEU A 109 11.20 -14.95 -2.19
N SER A 110 11.55 -13.96 -1.37
CA SER A 110 12.92 -13.78 -0.87
C SER A 110 13.37 -14.93 0.02
N ALA A 111 12.49 -15.42 0.90
CA ALA A 111 12.76 -16.59 1.73
C ALA A 111 12.96 -17.88 0.91
N ALA A 112 12.35 -17.97 -0.29
CA ALA A 112 12.57 -19.04 -1.25
C ALA A 112 13.86 -18.86 -2.08
N GLY A 113 14.64 -17.80 -1.85
CA GLY A 113 15.89 -17.52 -2.55
C GLY A 113 15.73 -16.78 -3.88
N LEU A 114 14.55 -16.19 -4.14
CA LEU A 114 14.32 -15.31 -5.29
C LEU A 114 14.73 -13.88 -4.94
N HIS A 115 15.33 -13.18 -5.90
CA HIS A 115 15.90 -11.85 -5.68
C HIS A 115 15.30 -10.78 -6.59
N ASN A 116 14.80 -11.18 -7.76
CA ASN A 116 14.33 -10.31 -8.82
C ASN A 116 12.85 -10.57 -9.05
N TRP A 117 12.01 -9.86 -8.31
CA TRP A 117 10.56 -10.05 -8.36
C TRP A 117 9.80 -8.75 -8.17
N CYS A 118 8.56 -8.73 -8.64
CA CYS A 118 7.61 -7.65 -8.44
C CYS A 118 6.26 -8.25 -8.08
N VAL A 119 5.64 -7.75 -7.02
CA VAL A 119 4.31 -8.18 -6.57
C VAL A 119 3.39 -6.96 -6.58
N ASN A 120 2.26 -7.09 -7.27
CA ASN A 120 1.20 -6.09 -7.26
C ASN A 120 -0.09 -6.73 -6.72
N VAL A 121 -0.71 -6.12 -5.73
CA VAL A 121 -1.99 -6.55 -5.17
C VAL A 121 -2.96 -5.37 -5.17
N GLY A 122 -3.94 -5.39 -6.07
CA GLY A 122 -4.95 -4.35 -6.14
C GLY A 122 -4.43 -2.94 -6.44
N GLY A 123 -3.29 -2.80 -7.10
CA GLY A 123 -2.66 -1.51 -7.42
C GLY A 123 -1.44 -1.18 -6.57
N ASP A 124 -1.34 -1.79 -5.39
CA ASP A 124 -0.21 -1.65 -4.47
C ASP A 124 0.94 -2.57 -4.90
N LEU A 125 2.11 -1.99 -5.14
CA LEU A 125 3.25 -2.67 -5.72
C LEU A 125 4.45 -2.67 -4.76
N VAL A 126 5.15 -3.79 -4.67
CA VAL A 126 6.48 -3.89 -4.07
C VAL A 126 7.40 -4.69 -4.98
N ALA A 127 8.61 -4.19 -5.17
CA ALA A 127 9.60 -4.81 -6.03
C ALA A 127 10.92 -5.06 -5.29
N SER A 128 11.62 -6.11 -5.72
CA SER A 128 12.95 -6.51 -5.26
C SER A 128 13.83 -6.77 -6.47
N GLY A 129 15.10 -6.38 -6.34
CA GLY A 129 16.12 -6.54 -7.36
C GLY A 129 15.71 -5.86 -8.67
N ARG A 130 16.04 -6.49 -9.79
CA ARG A 130 15.88 -5.90 -11.12
C ARG A 130 15.35 -6.92 -12.12
N PRO A 131 14.44 -6.54 -13.03
CA PRO A 131 13.96 -7.46 -14.06
C PRO A 131 15.09 -7.90 -15.01
N GLU A 132 16.07 -7.02 -15.24
CA GLU A 132 17.29 -7.29 -16.01
C GLU A 132 18.47 -6.49 -15.42
N PRO A 133 19.74 -6.90 -15.59
CA PRO A 133 20.88 -6.25 -14.92
C PRO A 133 20.99 -4.72 -15.11
N SER A 134 20.59 -4.21 -16.27
CA SER A 134 20.67 -2.78 -16.61
C SER A 134 19.31 -2.05 -16.53
N ARG A 135 18.26 -2.71 -16.03
CA ARG A 135 16.90 -2.15 -16.01
C ARG A 135 16.35 -2.15 -14.59
N VAL A 136 15.79 -1.03 -14.18
CA VAL A 136 15.03 -0.93 -12.92
C VAL A 136 13.57 -1.32 -13.18
N TRP A 137 12.88 -1.87 -12.17
CA TRP A 137 11.43 -2.01 -12.25
C TRP A 137 10.79 -0.64 -12.51
N ARG A 138 9.67 -0.63 -13.23
CA ARG A 138 8.94 0.60 -13.54
C ARG A 138 7.48 0.43 -13.19
N ALA A 139 6.89 1.47 -12.62
CA ALA A 139 5.47 1.54 -12.34
C ALA A 139 4.84 2.70 -13.12
N ALA A 140 3.73 2.42 -13.79
CA ALA A 140 2.94 3.44 -14.46
C ALA A 140 1.94 4.05 -13.47
N ILE A 141 1.95 5.38 -13.36
CA ILE A 141 0.94 6.15 -12.65
C ILE A 141 -0.15 6.47 -13.65
N ARG A 142 -1.35 5.94 -13.40
CA ARG A 142 -2.53 6.13 -14.25
C ARG A 142 -3.01 7.59 -14.21
N ASP A 143 -3.48 8.10 -15.34
CA ASP A 143 -4.20 9.37 -15.37
C ASP A 143 -5.57 9.22 -14.66
N PRO A 144 -5.87 10.02 -13.62
CA PRO A 144 -7.16 9.94 -12.92
C PRO A 144 -8.37 10.27 -13.81
N HIS A 145 -8.18 10.97 -14.93
CA HIS A 145 -9.25 11.40 -15.83
C HIS A 145 -9.46 10.46 -17.02
N ASP A 146 -8.51 9.58 -17.32
CA ASP A 146 -8.60 8.59 -18.39
C ASP A 146 -8.11 7.22 -17.93
N ALA A 147 -9.02 6.24 -17.92
CA ALA A 147 -8.74 4.87 -17.51
C ALA A 147 -7.70 4.13 -18.34
N HIS A 148 -7.41 4.65 -19.53
CA HIS A 148 -6.50 4.04 -20.49
C HIS A 148 -5.21 4.85 -20.69
N ALA A 149 -5.08 6.01 -20.04
CA ALA A 149 -3.90 6.84 -20.14
C ALA A 149 -2.97 6.65 -18.94
N VAL A 150 -1.68 6.77 -19.22
CA VAL A 150 -0.61 6.83 -18.22
C VAL A 150 -0.20 8.29 -18.10
N ALA A 151 -0.30 8.83 -16.88
CA ALA A 151 0.16 10.18 -16.59
C ALA A 151 1.70 10.22 -16.56
N LEU A 152 2.32 9.28 -15.85
CA LEU A 152 3.78 9.22 -15.66
C LEU A 152 4.23 7.76 -15.50
N VAL A 153 5.52 7.52 -15.75
CA VAL A 153 6.18 6.26 -15.42
C VAL A 153 7.32 6.57 -14.47
N ILE A 154 7.43 5.81 -13.38
CA ILE A 154 8.47 5.97 -12.36
C ILE A 154 9.32 4.71 -12.23
N GLU A 155 10.58 4.89 -11.86
CA GLU A 155 11.48 3.81 -11.46
C GLU A 155 11.20 3.36 -10.01
N VAL A 156 11.28 2.04 -9.80
CA VAL A 156 11.02 1.37 -8.52
C VAL A 156 12.19 0.45 -8.19
N ASP A 157 13.29 1.00 -7.67
CA ASP A 157 14.50 0.24 -7.30
C ASP A 157 14.40 -0.20 -5.83
N ASP A 158 14.11 -1.48 -5.58
CA ASP A 158 13.90 -2.04 -4.23
C ASP A 158 12.91 -1.20 -3.37
N ARG A 159 11.82 -0.76 -4.01
CA ARG A 159 10.82 0.14 -3.42
C ARG A 159 9.41 -0.39 -3.61
N ALA A 160 8.49 0.27 -2.91
CA ALA A 160 7.07 0.08 -2.99
C ALA A 160 6.36 1.34 -3.50
N VAL A 161 5.21 1.14 -4.13
CA VAL A 161 4.34 2.19 -4.67
C VAL A 161 2.90 1.86 -4.31
N ALA A 162 2.15 2.84 -3.82
CA ALA A 162 0.71 2.74 -3.64
C ALA A 162 0.05 4.05 -4.07
N THR A 163 -1.19 3.96 -4.50
CA THR A 163 -1.97 5.12 -4.94
C THR A 163 -3.32 5.11 -4.23
N SER A 164 -3.76 6.28 -3.78
CA SER A 164 -5.13 6.54 -3.33
C SER A 164 -5.79 7.50 -4.30
N ALA A 165 -7.00 7.21 -4.74
CA ALA A 165 -7.68 8.02 -5.75
C ALA A 165 -9.21 7.96 -5.61
N THR A 166 -9.89 8.96 -6.17
CA THR A 166 -11.37 9.05 -6.15
C THR A 166 -12.05 7.95 -6.95
N TYR A 167 -11.38 7.39 -7.97
CA TYR A 167 -11.92 6.33 -8.82
C TYR A 167 -11.68 4.92 -8.24
N GLU A 168 -10.81 4.78 -7.24
CA GLU A 168 -10.59 3.53 -6.54
C GLU A 168 -11.56 3.44 -5.37
N ARG A 169 -12.60 2.61 -5.53
CA ARG A 169 -13.55 2.32 -4.45
C ARG A 169 -12.87 1.43 -3.39
N GLY A 170 -12.06 2.02 -2.53
CA GLY A 170 -11.61 1.39 -1.28
C GLY A 170 -12.59 1.67 -0.15
N GLN A 171 -13.01 0.64 0.59
CA GLN A 171 -13.92 0.74 1.74
C GLN A 171 -13.28 1.40 2.99
N HIS A 172 -12.14 2.08 2.83
CA HIS A 172 -11.28 2.52 3.95
C HIS A 172 -10.96 4.01 3.95
N LEU A 173 -11.46 4.78 2.97
CA LEU A 173 -11.49 6.24 3.06
C LEU A 173 -12.65 6.62 3.98
N TRP A 174 -12.45 6.38 5.28
CA TRP A 174 -13.40 6.71 6.32
C TRP A 174 -13.40 8.21 6.54
N ASP A 175 -14.20 8.88 5.74
CA ASP A 175 -14.33 10.31 5.84
C ASP A 175 -15.18 10.65 7.07
N GLY A 176 -14.53 11.23 8.09
CA GLY A 176 -15.21 12.04 9.10
C GLY A 176 -15.80 13.35 8.53
N SER A 177 -15.71 13.56 7.21
CA SER A 177 -16.23 14.70 6.46
C SER A 177 -16.60 14.34 5.02
N ALA A 178 -17.32 13.23 4.82
CA ALA A 178 -17.75 12.68 3.52
C ALA A 178 -17.95 13.74 2.41
N GLY A 179 -16.99 13.84 1.48
CA GLY A 179 -17.30 14.36 0.14
C GLY A 179 -16.16 14.77 -0.78
N ALA A 180 -14.98 15.11 -0.28
CA ALA A 180 -13.84 15.45 -1.13
C ALA A 180 -12.55 15.28 -0.35
N ALA A 181 -11.54 14.63 -0.95
CA ALA A 181 -10.15 14.87 -0.56
C ALA A 181 -9.99 16.37 -0.32
N ARG A 182 -9.56 16.78 0.88
CA ARG A 182 -9.38 18.21 1.14
C ARG A 182 -8.43 18.72 0.07
N GLY A 183 -8.80 19.79 -0.63
CA GLY A 183 -7.93 20.41 -1.64
C GLY A 183 -8.00 19.85 -3.06
N GLY A 184 -9.00 19.03 -3.43
CA GLY A 184 -9.30 18.76 -4.85
C GLY A 184 -8.31 17.80 -5.53
N LEU A 185 -7.80 16.81 -4.80
CA LEU A 185 -6.99 15.75 -5.37
C LEU A 185 -7.85 14.73 -6.13
N ALA A 186 -7.38 14.31 -7.30
CA ALA A 186 -7.95 13.22 -8.07
C ALA A 186 -7.24 11.89 -7.75
N SER A 187 -5.92 11.93 -7.57
CA SER A 187 -5.10 10.82 -7.08
C SER A 187 -3.89 11.33 -6.27
N LEU A 188 -3.34 10.46 -5.42
CA LEU A 188 -2.09 10.65 -4.71
C LEU A 188 -1.32 9.32 -4.66
N THR A 189 -0.11 9.34 -5.22
CA THR A 189 0.82 8.21 -5.26
C THR A 189 1.96 8.47 -4.27
N VAL A 190 2.29 7.45 -3.48
CA VAL A 190 3.46 7.46 -2.59
C VAL A 190 4.43 6.37 -3.05
N VAL A 191 5.71 6.68 -2.96
CA VAL A 191 6.83 5.77 -3.23
C VAL A 191 7.72 5.72 -2.00
N GLY A 192 8.16 4.54 -1.60
CA GLY A 192 9.01 4.41 -0.41
C GLY A 192 9.55 3.00 -0.21
N PRO A 193 10.34 2.76 0.85
CA PRO A 193 11.01 1.48 1.07
C PRO A 193 10.09 0.36 1.56
N ARG A 194 8.91 0.69 2.11
CA ARG A 194 8.05 -0.27 2.80
C ARG A 194 6.59 -0.09 2.40
N LEU A 195 5.98 -1.12 1.82
CA LEU A 195 4.64 -1.01 1.24
C LEU A 195 3.56 -0.74 2.29
N ALA A 196 3.68 -1.30 3.50
CA ALA A 196 2.76 -1.03 4.61
C ALA A 196 2.59 0.48 4.88
N TRP A 197 3.71 1.19 4.90
CA TRP A 197 3.77 2.62 5.15
C TRP A 197 3.35 3.41 3.92
N VAL A 198 3.82 3.02 2.74
CA VAL A 198 3.46 3.65 1.47
C VAL A 198 1.95 3.67 1.24
N ASP A 199 1.26 2.56 1.51
CA ASP A 199 -0.20 2.41 1.39
C ASP A 199 -0.96 3.31 2.39
N ALA A 200 -0.59 3.24 3.68
CA ALA A 200 -1.21 4.07 4.70
C ALA A 200 -0.95 5.57 4.48
N PHE A 201 0.27 5.93 4.06
CA PHE A 201 0.64 7.30 3.72
C PHE A 201 -0.13 7.81 2.52
N ALA A 202 -0.30 7.01 1.46
CA ALA A 202 -1.11 7.40 0.32
C ALA A 202 -2.56 7.72 0.74
N THR A 203 -3.14 6.88 1.59
CA THR A 203 -4.50 7.07 2.10
C THR A 203 -4.62 8.35 2.93
N ALA A 204 -3.74 8.54 3.91
CA ALA A 204 -3.79 9.70 4.81
C ALA A 204 -3.48 11.01 4.07
N ALA A 205 -2.41 11.02 3.26
CA ALA A 205 -2.00 12.20 2.50
C ALA A 205 -3.05 12.61 1.47
N PHE A 206 -3.74 11.64 0.86
CA PHE A 206 -4.85 11.94 -0.06
C PHE A 206 -5.97 12.73 0.64
N VAL A 207 -6.29 12.38 1.89
CA VAL A 207 -7.27 13.13 2.70
C VAL A 207 -6.74 14.50 3.13
N MET A 208 -5.46 14.61 3.45
CA MET A 208 -4.81 15.87 3.83
C MET A 208 -4.70 16.87 2.67
N GLY A 209 -4.69 16.41 1.43
CA GLY A 209 -4.56 17.27 0.26
C GLY A 209 -3.12 17.69 0.02
N ARG A 210 -2.92 18.99 -0.27
CA ARG A 210 -1.59 19.55 -0.55
C ARG A 210 -0.61 19.34 0.61
N ASP A 211 -1.08 19.57 1.83
CA ASP A 211 -0.27 19.37 3.05
C ASP A 211 0.16 17.91 3.21
N GLY A 212 -0.61 16.97 2.64
CA GLY A 212 -0.27 15.55 2.61
C GLY A 212 1.00 15.26 1.83
N VAL A 213 1.25 15.96 0.72
CA VAL A 213 2.49 15.79 -0.07
C VAL A 213 3.72 16.20 0.74
N GLU A 214 3.61 17.30 1.48
CA GLU A 214 4.67 17.79 2.37
C GLU A 214 4.84 16.88 3.60
N TRP A 215 3.74 16.39 4.17
CA TRP A 215 3.76 15.45 5.28
C TRP A 215 4.48 14.14 4.94
N VAL A 216 4.22 13.56 3.76
CA VAL A 216 4.97 12.38 3.29
C VAL A 216 6.45 12.70 3.13
N ALA A 217 6.79 13.86 2.54
CA ALA A 217 8.18 14.26 2.32
C ALA A 217 9.01 14.47 3.60
N ASN A 218 8.36 14.62 4.76
CA ASN A 218 9.04 14.69 6.07
C ASN A 218 9.50 13.31 6.58
N HIS A 219 9.13 12.23 5.90
CA HIS A 219 9.55 10.88 6.21
C HIS A 219 10.72 10.47 5.31
N ASP A 220 11.87 10.19 5.92
CA ASP A 220 13.09 9.83 5.20
C ASP A 220 12.86 8.64 4.26
N GLY A 221 13.14 8.84 2.97
CA GLY A 221 13.02 7.80 1.94
C GLY A 221 11.63 7.66 1.33
N TYR A 222 10.68 8.52 1.68
CA TYR A 222 9.35 8.55 1.09
C TYR A 222 9.16 9.78 0.19
N ASP A 223 8.56 9.55 -0.96
CA ASP A 223 8.26 10.58 -1.96
C ASP A 223 6.77 10.50 -2.32
N ALA A 224 6.13 11.64 -2.54
CA ALA A 224 4.72 11.72 -2.94
C ALA A 224 4.54 12.54 -4.22
N LEU A 225 3.53 12.14 -5.00
CA LEU A 225 2.99 12.89 -6.14
C LEU A 225 1.47 12.87 -6.07
N ALA A 226 0.86 14.04 -6.11
CA ALA A 226 -0.57 14.19 -6.25
C ALA A 226 -0.93 14.74 -7.64
N ILE A 227 -2.04 14.27 -8.18
CA ILE A 227 -2.68 14.81 -9.39
C ILE A 227 -4.01 15.41 -8.96
N THR A 228 -4.22 16.70 -9.24
CA THR A 228 -5.48 17.39 -8.89
C THR A 228 -6.59 17.08 -9.89
N VAL A 229 -7.84 17.39 -9.53
CA VAL A 229 -9.00 17.30 -10.43
C VAL A 229 -8.89 18.23 -11.65
N ASP A 230 -8.04 19.24 -11.59
CA ASP A 230 -7.76 20.16 -12.70
C ASP A 230 -6.52 19.72 -13.52
N GLY A 231 -5.89 18.60 -13.14
CA GLY A 231 -4.72 18.03 -13.81
C GLY A 231 -3.38 18.64 -13.40
N GLU A 232 -3.33 19.44 -12.33
CA GLU A 232 -2.06 19.93 -11.78
C GLU A 232 -1.31 18.81 -11.06
N LEU A 233 0.02 18.86 -11.12
CA LEU A 233 0.91 17.95 -10.41
C LEU A 233 1.52 18.63 -9.19
N TRP A 234 1.36 18.04 -8.01
CA TRP A 234 2.03 18.47 -6.78
C TRP A 234 2.96 17.35 -6.31
N ALA A 235 4.26 17.59 -6.33
CA ALA A 235 5.26 16.58 -6.03
C ALA A 235 6.14 16.99 -4.85
N SER A 236 6.55 16.00 -4.06
CA SER A 236 7.63 16.16 -3.08
C SER A 236 8.95 16.51 -3.79
N PRO A 237 9.88 17.23 -3.13
CA PRO A 237 11.07 17.78 -3.80
C PRO A 237 11.98 16.78 -4.53
N SER A 238 11.96 15.52 -4.12
CA SER A 238 12.82 14.47 -4.71
C SER A 238 12.10 13.57 -5.70
N PHE A 239 10.78 13.72 -5.88
CA PHE A 239 9.97 12.81 -6.71
C PHE A 239 10.40 12.81 -8.18
N ASP A 240 10.80 13.97 -8.73
CA ASP A 240 11.22 14.10 -10.14
C ASP A 240 12.37 13.17 -10.52
N ARG A 241 13.19 12.74 -9.54
CA ARG A 241 14.30 11.81 -9.77
C ARG A 241 13.83 10.39 -10.07
N LEU A 242 12.59 10.07 -9.74
CA LEU A 242 11.97 8.77 -10.00
C LEU A 242 11.37 8.71 -11.39
N ILE A 243 11.06 9.85 -12.02
CA ILE A 243 10.34 9.89 -13.30
C ILE A 243 11.26 9.40 -14.42
N VAL A 244 10.79 8.40 -15.16
CA VAL A 244 11.45 7.91 -16.37
C VAL A 244 11.27 8.94 -17.48
N SER A 245 12.37 9.33 -18.12
CA SER A 245 12.32 10.31 -19.21
C SER A 245 11.52 9.76 -20.41
N SER A 246 10.81 10.63 -21.13
CA SER A 246 9.97 10.24 -22.28
C SER A 246 10.75 9.63 -23.45
N GLU A 247 12.09 9.71 -23.46
CA GLU A 247 12.95 9.07 -24.46
C GLU A 247 13.23 7.59 -24.15
N GLU A 248 12.87 7.11 -22.95
CA GLU A 248 13.15 5.76 -22.46
C GLU A 248 11.91 4.87 -22.28
N VAL A 249 10.72 5.37 -22.67
CA VAL A 249 9.43 4.66 -22.60
C VAL A 249 9.15 3.87 -23.88
#